data_AF-A0A9X3K9B1-F1
#
_entry.id   AF-A0A9X3K9B1-F1
#
_cell.length_a   1.000
_cell.length_b   1.000
_cell.length_c   1.000
_cell.angle_alpha   90.00
_cell.angle_beta   90.00
_cell.angle_gamma   90.00
#
_symmetry.space_group_name_H-M   'P 1'
#
loop_
_entity.id
_entity.type
_entity.pdbx_description
1 polymer ?
#
loop_
_entity_poly.entity_id
_entity_poly.type
_entity_poly.pdbx_seq_one_letter_code
_entity_poly.pdbx_strand_id
1 'polypeptide(L)'
;MEVVYGFASTAFTFVKGDEESLVRWGIDDEDINLRQKSSIFHHAEERDTGILVKEMYDRYKNLEKEALLRIVRIKRKKWIDKIAEKLKLLGFKKKANTWKRVLEDGYYLMFHAQKSSFSDKYYFNVYIGKENTDFYGDCYYNRIVTDCPLDWQTIADDEMIKFLENDIVSQLMHIIETPLHELGKETMIGEHCECDRQQCVACWIQKKS
;
A
#
# COMPACT_ATOMS: atom_id res chain seq x y z
N MET A 1 -23.86 3.73 7.32
CA MET A 1 -23.26 4.64 6.31
C MET A 1 -21.84 4.95 6.74
N GLU A 2 -20.86 4.83 5.85
CA GLU A 2 -19.50 5.28 6.14
C GLU A 2 -19.35 6.74 5.70
N VAL A 3 -18.85 7.59 6.60
CA VAL A 3 -18.60 9.00 6.31
C VAL A 3 -17.09 9.23 6.38
N VAL A 4 -16.52 9.67 5.25
CA VAL A 4 -15.12 10.09 5.16
C VAL A 4 -15.10 11.61 5.14
N TYR A 5 -14.32 12.21 6.03
CA TYR A 5 -14.12 13.65 6.11
C TYR A 5 -12.61 13.95 6.16
N GLY A 6 -12.22 15.17 5.81
CA GLY A 6 -10.82 15.50 5.62
C GLY A 6 -10.55 16.99 5.66
N PHE A 7 -9.31 17.34 6.04
CA PHE A 7 -8.78 18.69 6.01
C PHE A 7 -7.85 18.82 4.80
N ALA A 8 -8.00 19.91 4.05
CA ALA A 8 -7.31 20.16 2.77
C ALA A 8 -7.57 19.05 1.71
N SER A 9 -8.63 18.26 1.88
CA SER A 9 -8.97 17.21 0.93
C SER A 9 -9.70 17.76 -0.28
N THR A 10 -9.33 17.34 -1.49
CA THR A 10 -10.06 17.66 -2.73
C THR A 10 -11.54 17.24 -2.67
N ALA A 11 -11.93 16.37 -1.72
CA ALA A 11 -13.30 15.99 -1.44
C ALA A 11 -14.19 17.07 -0.76
N PHE A 12 -13.65 18.19 -0.26
CA PHE A 12 -14.42 19.24 0.45
C PHE A 12 -14.93 20.38 -0.46
N THR A 13 -14.76 20.27 -1.77
CA THR A 13 -14.87 21.40 -2.70
C THR A 13 -16.29 21.57 -3.27
N PHE A 14 -17.29 21.69 -2.40
CA PHE A 14 -18.63 22.17 -2.78
C PHE A 14 -19.20 23.24 -1.83
N VAL A 15 -18.36 23.91 -1.03
CA VAL A 15 -18.75 25.14 -0.33
C VAL A 15 -18.33 26.33 -1.18
N LYS A 16 -19.31 27.08 -1.69
CA LYS A 16 -19.08 28.31 -2.46
C LYS A 16 -18.32 29.33 -1.58
N GLY A 17 -17.12 29.75 -2.00
CA GLY A 17 -16.25 30.69 -1.26
C GLY A 17 -14.92 30.12 -0.73
N ASP A 18 -14.59 28.84 -0.98
CA ASP A 18 -13.35 28.19 -0.50
C ASP A 18 -12.30 27.97 -1.64
N GLU A 19 -12.37 28.80 -2.68
CA GLU A 19 -11.57 28.68 -3.90
C GLU A 19 -10.07 28.98 -3.68
N GLU A 20 -9.74 29.89 -2.75
CA GLU A 20 -8.35 30.19 -2.36
C GLU A 20 -7.67 29.03 -1.62
N SER A 21 -8.43 28.27 -0.84
CA SER A 21 -7.94 27.05 -0.18
C SER A 21 -7.51 26.00 -1.22
N LEU A 22 -8.29 25.81 -2.27
CA LEU A 22 -7.97 24.89 -3.37
C LEU A 22 -6.62 25.24 -4.03
N VAL A 23 -6.39 26.51 -4.31
CA VAL A 23 -5.13 27.03 -4.89
C VAL A 23 -3.95 26.90 -3.93
N ARG A 24 -4.18 27.06 -2.62
CA ARG A 24 -3.14 26.91 -1.58
C ARG A 24 -2.79 25.44 -1.29
N TRP A 25 -3.74 24.52 -1.48
CA TRP A 25 -3.70 23.18 -0.88
C TRP A 25 -3.76 21.98 -1.86
N GLY A 26 -4.21 22.13 -3.12
CA GLY A 26 -4.57 20.96 -3.95
C GLY A 26 -4.40 21.06 -5.48
N ILE A 27 -3.18 20.84 -6.01
CA ILE A 27 -2.93 20.72 -7.48
C ILE A 27 -1.76 19.75 -7.84
N ASP A 28 -1.11 19.04 -6.90
CA ASP A 28 0.10 18.23 -7.20
C ASP A 28 0.24 16.96 -6.31
N ASP A 29 1.24 16.11 -6.56
CA ASP A 29 1.55 14.89 -5.80
C ASP A 29 1.83 15.14 -4.29
N GLU A 30 1.94 16.42 -3.90
CA GLU A 30 2.02 16.94 -2.54
C GLU A 30 0.66 17.34 -1.94
N ASP A 31 -0.46 17.00 -2.58
CA ASP A 31 -1.81 17.33 -2.11
C ASP A 31 -2.04 16.79 -0.70
N ILE A 32 -2.29 17.72 0.23
CA ILE A 32 -2.47 17.42 1.64
C ILE A 32 -3.90 16.96 1.84
N ASN A 33 -4.17 15.66 1.72
CA ASN A 33 -5.41 15.12 2.24
C ASN A 33 -5.12 14.62 3.66
N LEU A 34 -5.50 15.34 4.72
CA LEU A 34 -5.60 14.72 6.05
C LEU A 34 -7.01 14.19 6.22
N ARG A 35 -7.22 12.89 6.03
CA ARG A 35 -8.55 12.27 6.08
C ARG A 35 -8.75 11.45 7.34
N GLN A 36 -10.00 11.39 7.78
CA GLN A 36 -10.51 10.53 8.83
C GLN A 36 -11.80 9.87 8.35
N LYS A 37 -12.05 8.65 8.83
CA LYS A 37 -13.24 7.87 8.51
C LYS A 37 -13.99 7.61 9.81
N SER A 38 -15.31 7.81 9.78
CA SER A 38 -16.22 7.39 10.85
C SER A 38 -17.37 6.59 10.25
N SER A 39 -17.73 5.50 10.93
CA SER A 39 -18.87 4.67 10.55
C SER A 39 -20.07 5.08 11.38
N ILE A 40 -21.17 5.44 10.71
CA ILE A 40 -22.42 5.86 11.32
C ILE A 40 -23.45 4.75 11.08
N PHE A 41 -23.83 4.05 12.12
CA PHE A 41 -24.83 2.99 12.12
C PHE A 41 -26.20 3.51 12.57
N HIS A 42 -26.24 4.57 13.39
CA HIS A 42 -27.48 5.17 13.91
C HIS A 42 -27.49 6.71 13.91
N HIS A 43 -28.68 7.32 13.84
CA HIS A 43 -28.84 8.79 13.85
C HIS A 43 -28.20 9.50 15.06
N ALA A 44 -28.09 8.85 16.22
CA ALA A 44 -27.41 9.41 17.38
C ALA A 44 -25.90 9.64 17.12
N GLU A 45 -25.27 8.77 16.32
CA GLU A 45 -23.85 8.82 15.98
C GLU A 45 -23.53 9.90 14.92
N GLU A 46 -24.55 10.45 14.23
CA GLU A 46 -24.38 11.60 13.32
C GLU A 46 -23.95 12.85 14.08
N ARG A 47 -24.56 13.09 15.26
CA ARG A 47 -24.19 14.22 16.12
C ARG A 47 -22.77 14.07 16.65
N ASP A 48 -22.38 12.86 17.05
CA ASP A 48 -21.04 12.57 17.55
C ASP A 48 -19.99 12.71 16.44
N THR A 49 -20.32 12.27 15.22
CA THR A 49 -19.47 12.47 14.04
C THR A 49 -19.26 13.95 13.75
N GLY A 50 -20.31 14.79 13.89
CA GLY A 50 -20.18 16.24 13.76
C GLY A 50 -19.18 16.86 14.74
N ILE A 51 -19.10 16.34 15.97
CA ILE A 51 -18.11 16.76 16.97
C ILE A 51 -16.70 16.38 16.51
N LEU A 52 -16.49 15.14 16.06
CA LEU A 52 -15.19 14.66 15.56
C LEU A 52 -14.69 15.44 14.35
N VAL A 53 -15.58 15.79 13.41
CA VAL A 53 -15.27 16.63 12.25
C VAL A 53 -14.80 18.00 12.70
N LYS A 54 -15.53 18.63 13.64
CA LYS A 54 -15.17 19.95 14.17
C LYS A 54 -13.83 19.91 14.90
N GLU A 55 -13.58 18.91 15.74
CA GLU A 55 -12.31 18.73 16.44
C GLU A 55 -11.14 18.56 15.47
N MET A 56 -11.33 17.82 14.38
CA MET A 56 -10.32 17.67 13.34
C MET A 56 -10.03 19.01 12.66
N TYR A 57 -11.07 19.77 12.29
CA TYR A 57 -10.91 21.09 11.70
C TYR A 57 -10.19 22.05 12.65
N ASP A 58 -10.65 22.17 13.89
CA ASP A 58 -10.07 23.06 14.90
C ASP A 58 -8.60 22.76 15.19
N ARG A 59 -8.18 21.50 15.07
CA ARG A 59 -6.79 21.06 15.23
C ARG A 59 -5.86 21.55 14.12
N TYR A 60 -6.36 21.69 12.90
CA TYR A 60 -5.54 21.91 11.71
C TYR A 60 -5.74 23.27 11.04
N LYS A 61 -6.84 23.98 11.33
CA LYS A 61 -7.23 25.25 10.68
C LYS A 61 -6.19 26.38 10.71
N ASN A 62 -5.30 26.40 11.69
CA ASN A 62 -4.29 27.45 11.85
C ASN A 62 -2.87 27.00 11.43
N LEU A 63 -2.74 25.80 10.84
CA LEU A 63 -1.44 25.28 10.44
C LEU A 63 -1.08 25.69 9.02
N GLU A 64 0.19 26.06 8.84
CA GLU A 64 0.80 26.28 7.53
C GLU A 64 1.07 24.95 6.79
N LYS A 65 1.28 25.05 5.48
CA LYS A 65 1.41 23.91 4.56
C LYS A 65 2.49 22.93 4.91
N GLU A 66 3.65 23.44 5.26
CA GLU A 66 4.80 22.63 5.63
C GLU A 66 4.54 21.88 6.94
N ALA A 67 3.77 22.46 7.86
CA ALA A 67 3.39 21.79 9.11
C ALA A 67 2.42 20.63 8.84
N LEU A 68 1.42 20.84 7.99
CA LEU A 68 0.48 19.79 7.58
C LEU A 68 1.19 18.66 6.82
N LEU A 69 2.08 18.99 5.86
CA LEU A 69 2.89 18.01 5.16
C LEU A 69 3.75 17.18 6.11
N ARG A 70 4.37 17.80 7.13
CA ARG A 70 5.11 17.07 8.16
C ARG A 70 4.22 16.08 8.91
N ILE A 71 3.00 16.47 9.27
CA ILE A 71 2.04 15.58 9.95
C ILE A 71 1.68 14.39 9.05
N VAL A 72 1.34 14.63 7.77
CA VAL A 72 1.04 13.58 6.80
C VAL A 72 2.23 12.62 6.64
N ARG A 73 3.44 13.15 6.49
CA ARG A 73 4.67 12.36 6.37
C ARG A 73 4.91 11.48 7.59
N ILE A 74 4.69 12.00 8.81
CA ILE A 74 4.83 11.23 10.06
C ILE A 74 3.78 10.12 10.12
N LYS A 75 2.50 10.42 9.83
CA LYS A 75 1.43 9.40 9.85
C LYS A 75 1.69 8.30 8.82
N ARG A 76 2.05 8.66 7.59
CA ARG A 76 2.37 7.70 6.52
C ARG A 76 3.58 6.85 6.87
N LYS A 77 4.61 7.45 7.46
CA LYS A 77 5.79 6.71 7.95
C LYS A 77 5.39 5.66 8.98
N LYS A 78 4.57 6.02 9.97
CA LYS A 78 4.06 5.07 10.97
C LYS A 78 3.29 3.92 10.32
N TRP A 79 2.44 4.21 9.33
CA TRP A 79 1.70 3.18 8.59
C TRP A 79 2.63 2.23 7.83
N ILE A 80 3.61 2.76 7.08
CA ILE A 80 4.64 1.96 6.39
C ILE A 80 5.49 1.15 7.38
N ASP A 81 5.78 1.69 8.57
CA ASP A 81 6.59 1.00 9.58
C ASP A 81 5.87 -0.24 10.15
N LYS A 82 4.53 -0.25 10.22
CA LYS A 82 3.75 -1.47 10.55
C LYS A 82 3.99 -2.62 9.57
N ILE A 83 4.03 -2.29 8.27
CA ILE A 83 4.37 -3.25 7.22
C ILE A 83 5.81 -3.75 7.43
N ALA A 84 6.73 -2.82 7.69
CA ALA A 84 8.13 -3.15 7.90
C ALA A 84 8.37 -4.08 9.09
N GLU A 85 7.62 -3.91 10.18
CA GLU A 85 7.70 -4.78 11.36
C GLU A 85 7.35 -6.23 11.02
N LYS A 86 6.26 -6.46 10.28
CA LYS A 86 5.87 -7.81 9.83
C LYS A 86 6.88 -8.42 8.87
N LEU A 87 7.33 -7.67 7.86
CA LEU A 87 8.27 -8.18 6.86
C LEU A 87 9.68 -8.40 7.42
N LYS A 88 10.07 -7.66 8.45
CA LYS A 88 11.35 -7.87 9.15
C LYS A 88 11.42 -9.26 9.80
N LEU A 89 10.31 -9.74 10.36
CA LEU A 89 10.23 -11.09 10.93
C LEU A 89 10.45 -12.18 9.87
N LEU A 90 10.01 -11.90 8.64
CA LEU A 90 10.25 -12.74 7.47
C LEU A 90 11.63 -12.49 6.83
N GLY A 91 12.55 -11.77 7.49
CA GLY A 91 13.93 -11.56 7.03
C GLY A 91 14.10 -10.62 5.84
N PHE A 92 13.10 -9.82 5.49
CA PHE A 92 13.24 -8.81 4.46
C PHE A 92 14.06 -7.59 4.93
N LYS A 93 14.78 -6.99 3.98
CA LYS A 93 15.49 -5.71 4.16
C LYS A 93 14.76 -4.60 3.41
N LYS A 94 14.44 -3.51 4.11
CA LYS A 94 13.69 -2.35 3.59
C LYS A 94 14.60 -1.39 2.82
N LYS A 95 14.12 -0.87 1.70
CA LYS A 95 14.64 0.29 0.96
C LYS A 95 13.47 1.13 0.46
N ALA A 96 13.27 2.31 1.03
CA ALA A 96 12.07 3.13 0.78
C ALA A 96 10.77 2.34 1.03
N ASN A 97 9.94 2.14 -0.01
CA ASN A 97 8.69 1.36 0.04
C ASN A 97 8.84 -0.05 -0.54
N THR A 98 10.07 -0.52 -0.73
CA THR A 98 10.35 -1.90 -1.16
C THR A 98 11.07 -2.66 -0.05
N TRP A 99 10.83 -3.96 -0.04
CA TRP A 99 11.43 -4.90 0.90
C TRP A 99 11.95 -6.08 0.08
N LYS A 100 13.24 -6.41 0.23
CA LYS A 100 13.89 -7.48 -0.51
C LYS A 100 14.42 -8.56 0.43
N ARG A 101 14.21 -9.82 0.07
CA ARG A 101 14.79 -11.01 0.71
C ARG A 101 15.51 -11.83 -0.36
N VAL A 102 16.70 -12.32 -0.04
CA VAL A 102 17.45 -13.24 -0.92
C VAL A 102 16.82 -14.62 -0.83
N LEU A 103 16.62 -15.26 -1.98
CA LEU A 103 16.23 -16.66 -2.13
C LEU A 103 17.45 -17.49 -2.58
N GLU A 104 17.24 -18.77 -2.88
CA GLU A 104 18.28 -19.65 -3.45
C GLU A 104 18.72 -19.22 -4.86
N ASP A 105 19.87 -19.72 -5.31
CA ASP A 105 20.41 -19.58 -6.68
C ASP A 105 20.47 -18.15 -7.25
N GLY A 106 20.65 -17.17 -6.37
CA GLY A 106 20.73 -15.76 -6.74
C GLY A 106 19.38 -15.12 -7.08
N TYR A 107 18.27 -15.78 -6.77
CA TYR A 107 16.94 -15.16 -6.84
C TYR A 107 16.66 -14.30 -5.62
N TYR A 108 15.68 -13.42 -5.74
CA TYR A 108 15.18 -12.63 -4.65
C TYR A 108 13.66 -12.57 -4.69
N LEU A 109 13.07 -12.44 -3.50
CA LEU A 109 11.67 -12.05 -3.31
C LEU A 109 11.63 -10.57 -2.95
N MET A 110 10.80 -9.81 -3.66
CA MET A 110 10.57 -8.40 -3.39
C MET A 110 9.09 -8.14 -3.12
N PHE A 111 8.83 -7.41 -2.04
CA PHE A 111 7.52 -6.83 -1.73
C PHE A 111 7.59 -5.32 -1.94
N HIS A 112 6.61 -4.74 -2.63
CA HIS A 112 6.54 -3.31 -2.92
C HIS A 112 5.17 -2.76 -2.55
N ALA A 113 5.15 -1.83 -1.59
CA ALA A 113 3.98 -1.01 -1.29
C ALA A 113 3.99 0.22 -2.21
N GLN A 114 3.38 0.08 -3.39
CA GLN A 114 3.35 1.12 -4.42
C GLN A 114 2.24 2.14 -4.11
N LYS A 115 2.61 3.39 -3.83
CA LYS A 115 1.63 4.49 -3.75
C LYS A 115 1.08 4.75 -5.16
N SER A 116 -0.24 4.86 -5.28
CA SER A 116 -0.90 5.37 -6.49
C SER A 116 -0.44 6.80 -6.77
N SER A 117 -0.14 7.12 -8.02
CA SER A 117 0.11 8.51 -8.46
C SER A 117 -1.16 9.35 -8.44
N PHE A 118 -2.33 8.73 -8.45
CA PHE A 118 -3.62 9.42 -8.59
C PHE A 118 -4.45 9.43 -7.31
N SER A 119 -3.97 8.79 -6.23
CA SER A 119 -4.73 8.67 -5.00
C SER A 119 -3.84 8.38 -3.78
N ASP A 120 -4.42 8.51 -2.59
CA ASP A 120 -3.82 8.07 -1.33
C ASP A 120 -3.97 6.56 -1.10
N LYS A 121 -4.01 5.77 -2.17
CA LYS A 121 -4.13 4.32 -2.07
C LYS A 121 -2.82 3.64 -2.41
N TYR A 122 -2.58 2.48 -1.80
CA TYR A 122 -1.42 1.66 -2.01
C TYR A 122 -1.81 0.34 -2.67
N TYR A 123 -1.07 -0.02 -3.71
CA TYR A 123 -1.06 -1.36 -4.27
C TYR A 123 0.09 -2.16 -3.63
N PHE A 124 -0.14 -3.44 -3.40
CA PHE A 124 0.88 -4.33 -2.84
C PHE A 124 1.27 -5.35 -3.88
N ASN A 125 2.53 -5.30 -4.27
CA ASN A 125 3.06 -6.09 -5.35
C ASN A 125 4.14 -7.03 -4.81
N VAL A 126 4.16 -8.25 -5.31
CA VAL A 126 5.14 -9.30 -5.00
C VAL A 126 5.86 -9.66 -6.29
N TYR A 127 7.18 -9.74 -6.22
CA TYR A 127 8.03 -10.07 -7.35
C TYR A 127 9.05 -11.13 -6.98
N ILE A 128 9.35 -12.03 -7.91
CA ILE A 128 10.55 -12.87 -7.82
C ILE A 128 11.43 -12.54 -9.01
N GLY A 129 12.65 -12.07 -8.75
CA GLY A 129 13.62 -11.73 -9.78
C GLY A 129 14.97 -12.38 -9.51
N LYS A 130 15.91 -12.20 -10.45
CA LYS A 130 17.27 -12.76 -10.34
C LYS A 130 18.30 -11.64 -10.32
N GLU A 131 19.23 -11.72 -9.37
CA GLU A 131 20.31 -10.74 -9.24
C GLU A 131 21.16 -10.65 -10.52
N ASN A 132 21.64 -9.45 -10.83
CA ASN A 132 22.56 -9.18 -11.95
C ASN A 132 22.05 -9.65 -13.32
N THR A 133 20.74 -9.60 -13.53
CA THR A 133 20.13 -9.86 -14.84
C THR A 133 19.64 -8.54 -15.45
N ASP A 134 19.95 -8.32 -16.72
CA ASP A 134 19.46 -7.16 -17.50
C ASP A 134 18.00 -7.32 -17.94
N PHE A 135 17.33 -8.38 -17.46
CA PHE A 135 15.92 -8.61 -17.75
C PHE A 135 15.08 -7.58 -17.02
N TYR A 136 14.45 -6.70 -17.79
CA TYR A 136 13.42 -5.76 -17.34
C TYR A 136 12.16 -6.46 -16.77
N GLY A 137 12.08 -7.79 -16.83
CA GLY A 137 10.97 -8.57 -16.29
C GLY A 137 11.39 -9.35 -15.06
N ASP A 138 10.74 -9.09 -13.94
CA ASP A 138 10.73 -10.02 -12.83
C ASP A 138 10.22 -11.39 -13.36
N CYS A 139 10.78 -12.50 -12.88
CA CYS A 139 10.38 -13.85 -13.32
C CYS A 139 8.92 -14.16 -12.94
N TYR A 140 8.44 -13.52 -11.87
CA TYR A 140 7.08 -13.59 -11.36
C TYR A 140 6.67 -12.20 -10.88
N TYR A 141 5.44 -11.81 -11.20
CA TYR A 141 4.77 -10.62 -10.69
C TYR A 141 3.35 -10.96 -10.26
N ASN A 142 3.01 -10.63 -9.02
CA ASN A 142 1.63 -10.68 -8.57
C ASN A 142 1.27 -9.45 -7.77
N ARG A 143 0.05 -8.97 -8.00
CA ARG A 143 -0.57 -7.94 -7.18
C ARG A 143 -1.52 -8.61 -6.21
N ILE A 144 -1.35 -8.32 -4.93
CA ILE A 144 -2.26 -8.81 -3.90
C ILE A 144 -3.57 -8.04 -4.06
N VAL A 145 -4.64 -8.75 -4.41
CA VAL A 145 -5.92 -8.14 -4.79
C VAL A 145 -6.91 -8.07 -3.63
N THR A 146 -6.76 -8.90 -2.58
CA THR A 146 -7.68 -8.88 -1.43
C THR A 146 -7.73 -7.46 -0.86
N ASP A 147 -8.90 -6.83 -0.97
CA ASP A 147 -9.19 -5.46 -0.51
C ASP A 147 -8.28 -4.34 -1.06
N CYS A 148 -7.59 -4.56 -2.19
CA CYS A 148 -6.64 -3.59 -2.75
C CYS A 148 -7.20 -2.79 -3.95
N PRO A 149 -6.77 -1.52 -4.13
CA PRO A 149 -5.73 -0.82 -3.35
C PRO A 149 -6.25 -0.26 -2.01
N LEU A 150 -5.42 -0.32 -0.96
CA LEU A 150 -5.78 0.12 0.38
C LEU A 150 -5.53 1.62 0.58
N ASP A 151 -6.50 2.31 1.16
CA ASP A 151 -6.34 3.70 1.57
C ASP A 151 -5.63 3.76 2.93
N TRP A 152 -4.38 4.22 2.92
CA TRP A 152 -3.51 4.20 4.10
C TRP A 152 -4.00 5.13 5.22
N GLN A 153 -4.87 6.10 4.92
CA GLN A 153 -5.36 7.07 5.91
C GLN A 153 -6.64 6.62 6.59
N THR A 154 -7.48 5.86 5.87
CA THR A 154 -8.83 5.53 6.33
C THR A 154 -8.98 4.09 6.78
N ILE A 155 -8.03 3.20 6.46
CA ILE A 155 -8.03 1.83 6.97
C ILE A 155 -7.88 1.83 8.49
N ALA A 156 -8.71 1.04 9.18
CA ALA A 156 -8.59 0.89 10.62
C ALA A 156 -7.33 0.09 10.99
N ASP A 157 -6.81 0.31 12.19
CA ASP A 157 -5.57 -0.33 12.64
C ASP A 157 -5.70 -1.86 12.73
N ASP A 158 -6.87 -2.37 13.16
CA ASP A 158 -7.14 -3.80 13.26
C ASP A 158 -7.37 -4.44 11.87
N GLU A 159 -8.04 -3.74 10.96
CA GLU A 159 -8.19 -4.15 9.55
C GLU A 159 -6.82 -4.25 8.87
N MET A 160 -5.94 -3.27 9.08
CA MET A 160 -4.58 -3.30 8.56
C MET A 160 -3.77 -4.48 9.09
N ILE A 161 -3.89 -4.78 10.39
CA ILE A 161 -3.20 -5.93 11.00
C ILE A 161 -3.72 -7.24 10.41
N LYS A 162 -5.05 -7.40 10.29
CA LYS A 162 -5.67 -8.59 9.68
C LYS A 162 -5.22 -8.78 8.24
N PHE A 163 -5.23 -7.73 7.44
CA PHE A 163 -4.74 -7.76 6.05
C PHE A 163 -3.25 -8.18 5.99
N LEU A 164 -2.40 -7.61 6.84
CA LEU A 164 -0.98 -7.96 6.86
C LEU A 164 -0.75 -9.42 7.24
N GLU A 165 -1.49 -9.95 8.22
CA GLU A 165 -1.31 -11.32 8.70
C GLU A 165 -1.90 -12.35 7.73
N ASN A 166 -3.12 -12.12 7.26
CA ASN A 166 -3.89 -13.11 6.50
C ASN A 166 -3.54 -13.11 5.00
N ASP A 167 -3.28 -11.94 4.42
CA ASP A 167 -3.05 -11.83 2.97
C ASP A 167 -1.55 -11.73 2.66
N ILE A 168 -0.86 -10.76 3.28
CA ILE A 168 0.55 -10.48 2.97
C ILE A 168 1.47 -11.55 3.52
N VAL A 169 1.47 -11.76 4.84
CA VAL A 169 2.41 -12.67 5.50
C VAL A 169 2.16 -14.11 5.07
N SER A 170 0.90 -14.54 5.02
CA SER A 170 0.51 -15.88 4.55
C SER A 170 1.10 -16.20 3.16
N GLN A 171 0.89 -15.32 2.18
CA GLN A 171 1.40 -15.53 0.82
C GLN A 171 2.94 -15.49 0.77
N LEU A 172 3.57 -14.56 1.49
CA LEU A 172 5.03 -14.47 1.49
C LEU A 172 5.69 -15.67 2.18
N MET A 173 5.10 -16.19 3.26
CA MET A 173 5.60 -17.41 3.91
C MET A 173 5.54 -18.60 2.97
N HIS A 174 4.43 -18.79 2.25
CA HIS A 174 4.31 -19.86 1.24
C HIS A 174 5.46 -19.82 0.23
N ILE A 175 5.77 -18.63 -0.31
CA ILE A 175 6.88 -18.45 -1.26
C ILE A 175 8.25 -18.69 -0.60
N ILE A 176 8.43 -18.27 0.65
CA ILE A 176 9.71 -18.39 1.36
C ILE A 176 10.02 -19.83 1.76
N GLU A 177 8.99 -20.59 2.13
CA GLU A 177 9.13 -21.95 2.65
C GLU A 177 9.11 -23.02 1.55
N THR A 178 8.68 -22.65 0.34
CA THR A 178 8.64 -23.55 -0.81
C THR A 178 9.91 -23.37 -1.67
N PRO A 179 10.71 -24.43 -1.90
CA PRO A 179 11.82 -24.38 -2.84
C PRO A 179 11.39 -23.89 -4.22
N LEU A 180 12.25 -23.12 -4.89
CA LEU A 180 11.89 -22.38 -6.10
C LEU A 180 11.38 -23.31 -7.22
N HIS A 181 12.02 -24.47 -7.37
CA HIS A 181 11.63 -25.47 -8.36
C HIS A 181 10.28 -26.15 -8.08
N GLU A 182 9.86 -26.25 -6.81
CA GLU A 182 8.51 -26.75 -6.45
C GLU A 182 7.47 -25.65 -6.65
N LEU A 183 7.80 -24.42 -6.24
CA LEU A 183 6.96 -23.24 -6.45
C LEU A 183 6.67 -23.04 -7.95
N GLY A 184 7.65 -23.34 -8.81
CA GLY A 184 7.53 -23.24 -10.26
C GLY A 184 6.52 -24.22 -10.88
N LYS A 185 6.05 -25.22 -10.14
CA LYS A 185 5.03 -26.19 -10.59
C LYS A 185 3.62 -25.71 -10.30
N GLU A 186 3.45 -24.72 -9.43
CA GLU A 186 2.15 -24.24 -9.03
C GLU A 186 1.50 -23.41 -10.13
N THR A 187 0.23 -23.73 -10.45
CA THR A 187 -0.52 -23.03 -11.49
C THR A 187 -0.59 -21.53 -11.25
N MET A 188 -0.81 -21.12 -9.99
CA MET A 188 -0.86 -19.71 -9.59
C MET A 188 0.45 -18.97 -9.88
N ILE A 189 1.60 -19.61 -9.68
CA ILE A 189 2.91 -19.02 -9.98
C ILE A 189 3.11 -18.94 -11.49
N GLY A 190 2.72 -20.00 -12.19
CA GLY A 190 2.71 -20.05 -13.64
C GLY A 190 1.88 -18.93 -14.27
N GLU A 191 0.68 -18.63 -13.79
CA GLU A 191 -0.20 -17.59 -14.37
C GLU A 191 0.36 -16.17 -14.27
N HIS A 192 1.29 -15.96 -13.34
CA HIS A 192 1.88 -14.67 -13.00
C HIS A 192 3.35 -14.54 -13.46
N CYS A 193 3.80 -15.45 -14.32
CA CYS A 193 5.11 -15.39 -14.93
C CYS A 193 5.15 -14.34 -16.06
N GLU A 194 6.01 -13.32 -15.93
CA GLU A 194 6.16 -12.26 -16.94
C GLU A 194 7.31 -12.51 -17.92
N CYS A 195 8.15 -13.53 -17.70
CA CYS A 195 9.23 -13.84 -18.62
C CYS A 195 8.74 -14.67 -19.82
N ASP A 196 9.38 -14.49 -20.98
CA ASP A 196 9.21 -15.42 -22.09
C ASP A 196 9.84 -16.76 -21.69
N ARG A 197 9.02 -17.68 -21.17
CA ARG A 197 9.45 -18.99 -20.65
C ARG A 197 10.18 -19.86 -21.66
N GLN A 198 10.04 -19.56 -22.96
CA GLN A 198 10.75 -20.30 -24.01
C GLN A 198 12.16 -19.76 -24.22
N GLN A 199 12.35 -18.45 -24.07
CA GLN A 199 13.61 -17.75 -24.34
C GLN A 199 14.41 -17.42 -23.06
N CYS A 200 13.76 -17.47 -21.89
CA CYS A 200 14.37 -17.12 -20.62
C CYS A 200 15.24 -18.26 -20.09
N VAL A 201 16.56 -18.07 -20.20
CA VAL A 201 17.60 -18.99 -19.67
C VAL A 201 17.58 -19.10 -18.13
N ALA A 202 16.87 -18.19 -17.46
CA ALA A 202 16.71 -18.16 -16.01
C ALA A 202 15.27 -18.51 -15.56
N CYS A 203 14.44 -19.08 -16.44
CA CYS A 203 13.09 -19.48 -16.05
C CYS A 203 13.13 -20.74 -15.18
N TRP A 204 12.58 -20.64 -13.96
CA TRP A 204 12.43 -21.75 -13.01
C TRP A 204 11.00 -22.30 -12.95
N ILE A 205 10.06 -21.68 -13.67
CA ILE A 205 8.66 -22.09 -13.75
C ILE A 205 8.51 -23.23 -14.75
N GLN A 206 7.81 -24.29 -14.34
CA GLN A 206 7.59 -25.47 -15.16
C GLN A 206 6.78 -25.12 -16.40
N LYS A 207 7.20 -25.62 -17.56
CA LYS A 207 6.46 -25.49 -18.82
C LYS A 207 5.19 -26.32 -18.71
N LYS A 208 4.02 -25.74 -19.01
CA LYS A 208 2.80 -26.53 -19.24
C LYS A 208 3.11 -27.43 -20.45
N SER A 209 3.06 -28.74 -20.22
CA SER A 209 3.14 -29.79 -21.26
C SER A 209 1.94 -29.73 -22.19
#